data_AF-A0A6M2CX35-F1
#
_entry.id   AF-A0A6M2CX35-F1
#
_cell.length_a   1.000
_cell.length_b   1.000
_cell.length_c   1.000
_cell.angle_alpha   90.00
_cell.angle_beta   90.00
_cell.angle_gamma   90.00
#
_symmetry.space_group_name_H-M   'P 1'
#
loop_
_entity.id
_entity.type
_entity.pdbx_description
1 polymer ?
#
loop_
_entity_poly.entity_id
_entity_poly.type
_entity_poly.pdbx_seq_one_letter_code
_entity_poly.pdbx_strand_id
1 'polypeptide(L)'
;MSKKKHAMSLGRSLIKQKPSSRLYDPSALHTTELNDGYDWGRANVTSITEQNDLDEFLATAELAGVDFTAEKQNVTVVSVGSVVRGVLSEQERASLRRLHERHQDLLRIPRRPPWDESTSAEELHALEKESFVAWRRQLAELQETDGLMMTPYEKNLEFWRQLWRVIERSDVVVQIVDARHPLLFLCQDLVQYVAETNASKCSLLLLNKADLLTRPQREAWSRYLDSVGVRAVFFSALVEGQDIKCLDAEEEERRPDSPAENSSSCNSDPAEVNSANLYSKDKLLQLFRTIHPESRQSKGKTVIGLVGYPNVGKSSTINALVRSKKVSVSTTPGKTKHFQTLNLDDELCLCDCPGLVFPNFVNNKAEMVVHGILPIDQMTDHVPPVNLISFYILVSFAPVELCKCK
;
A
#
# COMPACT_ATOMS: atom_id res chain seq x y z
N MET A 1 11.90 59.55 -43.65
CA MET A 1 10.87 59.61 -42.58
C MET A 1 10.38 58.19 -42.36
N SER A 2 10.95 57.48 -41.37
CA SER A 2 10.30 57.11 -40.09
C SER A 2 9.04 56.26 -40.26
N LYS A 3 8.81 55.09 -39.64
CA LYS A 3 9.51 54.21 -38.68
C LYS A 3 8.75 52.86 -38.71
N LYS A 4 9.46 51.73 -38.56
CA LYS A 4 8.89 50.41 -38.21
C LYS A 4 8.19 50.45 -36.84
N LYS A 5 7.09 49.71 -36.68
CA LYS A 5 6.68 49.10 -35.40
C LYS A 5 6.06 47.72 -35.65
N HIS A 6 6.87 46.68 -35.46
CA HIS A 6 6.41 45.38 -34.98
C HIS A 6 6.08 45.54 -33.50
N ALA A 7 4.83 45.24 -33.10
CA ALA A 7 4.49 45.02 -31.70
C ALA A 7 4.45 43.51 -31.47
N MET A 8 5.42 43.01 -30.70
CA MET A 8 5.48 41.63 -30.24
C MET A 8 4.46 41.39 -29.12
N SER A 9 3.75 40.26 -29.26
CA SER A 9 3.34 39.30 -28.23
C SER A 9 3.48 39.74 -26.76
N LEU A 10 2.38 40.21 -26.18
CA LEU A 10 2.16 40.27 -24.74
C LEU A 10 1.53 38.96 -24.29
N GLY A 11 2.34 38.01 -23.84
CA GLY A 11 1.82 36.79 -23.22
C GLY A 11 2.75 35.58 -23.24
N ARG A 12 4.02 35.74 -22.83
CA ARG A 12 4.94 34.67 -22.38
C ARG A 12 6.31 35.26 -22.09
N SER A 13 6.51 35.85 -20.92
CA SER A 13 7.85 36.16 -20.37
C SER A 13 7.75 36.51 -18.89
N LEU A 14 7.50 35.49 -18.06
CA LEU A 14 7.76 35.53 -16.62
C LEU A 14 8.18 34.12 -16.16
N ILE A 15 9.26 33.60 -16.75
CA ILE A 15 10.04 32.52 -16.14
C ILE A 15 11.08 33.21 -15.25
N LYS A 16 10.82 33.17 -13.94
CA LYS A 16 11.71 33.67 -12.89
C LYS A 16 13.02 32.86 -12.91
N GLN A 17 14.11 33.48 -13.36
CA GLN A 17 15.45 33.08 -12.94
C GLN A 17 15.61 33.39 -11.45
N LYS A 18 15.86 32.37 -10.62
CA LYS A 18 16.36 32.57 -9.25
C LYS A 18 17.90 32.53 -9.29
N PRO A 19 18.60 33.47 -8.63
CA PRO A 19 20.06 33.50 -8.59
C PRO A 19 20.59 32.43 -7.63
N SER A 20 21.55 31.65 -8.11
CA SER A 20 22.37 30.76 -7.30
C SER A 20 23.47 31.55 -6.62
N SER A 21 23.37 31.76 -5.32
CA SER A 21 24.54 31.95 -4.46
C SER A 21 24.18 31.55 -3.04
N ARG A 22 24.86 30.54 -2.48
CA ARG A 22 25.13 30.44 -1.04
C ARG A 22 26.34 29.54 -0.77
N LEU A 23 27.29 30.22 -0.14
CA LEU A 23 28.53 29.85 0.55
C LEU A 23 28.61 28.42 1.12
N TYR A 24 29.80 27.86 0.96
CA TYR A 24 30.27 26.56 1.41
C TYR A 24 30.56 26.58 2.93
N ASP A 25 29.86 25.74 3.70
CA ASP A 25 30.17 25.44 5.12
C ASP A 25 30.83 24.06 5.19
N PRO A 26 32.10 23.95 5.64
CA PRO A 26 32.88 22.71 5.58
C PRO A 26 32.58 21.70 6.72
N SER A 27 31.53 21.89 7.52
CA SER A 27 31.26 21.04 8.69
C SER A 27 30.25 19.90 8.50
N ALA A 28 29.68 19.72 7.29
CA ALA A 28 28.67 18.70 7.00
C ALA A 28 29.25 17.39 6.41
N LEU A 29 30.36 16.90 6.95
CA LEU A 29 30.83 15.54 6.66
C LEU A 29 29.93 14.56 7.42
N HIS A 30 29.00 13.92 6.70
CA HIS A 30 28.29 12.65 6.98
C HIS A 30 26.78 12.69 6.63
N THR A 31 26.45 13.13 5.42
CA THR A 31 25.24 12.68 4.73
C THR A 31 25.62 12.23 3.32
N THR A 32 25.16 11.06 2.91
CA THR A 32 25.26 10.53 1.53
C THR A 32 24.36 11.29 0.55
N GLU A 33 24.29 12.61 0.69
CA GLU A 33 23.98 13.51 -0.41
C GLU A 33 25.30 14.08 -0.90
N LEU A 34 26.17 13.19 -1.39
CA LEU A 34 27.13 13.61 -2.38
C LEU A 34 26.32 14.03 -3.60
N ASN A 35 26.42 15.31 -3.87
CA ASN A 35 26.23 15.92 -5.17
C ASN A 35 27.17 15.23 -6.18
N ASP A 36 26.85 13.98 -6.54
CA ASP A 36 27.48 13.28 -7.65
C ASP A 36 26.92 13.89 -8.92
N GLY A 37 27.59 14.95 -9.38
CA GLY A 37 27.31 15.56 -10.65
C GLY A 37 27.53 14.55 -11.77
N TYR A 38 26.50 13.81 -12.14
CA TYR A 38 26.32 13.16 -13.44
C TYR A 38 24.82 12.90 -13.65
N ASP A 39 24.19 13.80 -14.40
CA ASP A 39 22.96 13.58 -15.16
C ASP A 39 23.18 12.40 -16.15
N TRP A 40 22.09 11.67 -16.47
CA TRP A 40 21.95 10.53 -17.43
C TRP A 40 21.84 9.09 -16.88
N GLY A 41 20.93 8.82 -15.93
CA GLY A 41 20.58 7.39 -15.66
C GLY A 41 19.50 7.07 -14.64
N ARG A 42 19.07 8.02 -13.79
CA ARG A 42 17.92 7.79 -12.90
C ARG A 42 16.64 8.14 -13.64
N ALA A 43 16.02 7.17 -14.30
CA ALA A 43 14.66 7.33 -14.80
C ALA A 43 13.77 7.82 -13.64
N ASN A 44 13.09 8.95 -13.83
CA ASN A 44 12.07 9.41 -12.91
C ASN A 44 10.90 8.41 -12.96
N VAL A 45 10.98 7.32 -12.20
CA VAL A 45 9.96 6.29 -12.20
C VAL A 45 8.66 6.86 -11.62
N THR A 46 7.59 6.80 -12.40
CA THR A 46 6.24 7.23 -12.02
C THR A 46 5.34 6.01 -11.86
N SER A 47 4.56 5.99 -10.79
CA SER A 47 3.52 4.99 -10.57
C SER A 47 2.41 5.18 -11.59
N ILE A 48 1.89 4.08 -12.14
CA ILE A 48 0.88 4.08 -13.18
C ILE A 48 -0.22 3.10 -12.75
N THR A 49 -1.28 3.66 -12.17
CA THR A 49 -2.42 2.88 -11.64
C THR A 49 -3.66 2.99 -12.53
N GLU A 50 -3.91 4.17 -13.12
CA GLU A 50 -5.00 4.40 -14.08
C GLU A 50 -4.42 4.93 -15.41
N GLN A 51 -4.87 4.36 -16.53
CA GLN A 51 -4.55 4.77 -17.91
C GLN A 51 -5.82 4.66 -18.75
N ASN A 52 -5.91 5.45 -19.82
CA ASN A 52 -6.94 5.25 -20.83
C ASN A 52 -6.70 3.92 -21.57
N ASP A 53 -7.75 3.30 -22.08
CA ASP A 53 -7.68 2.01 -22.79
C ASP A 53 -6.64 2.02 -23.93
N LEU A 54 -6.54 3.14 -24.66
CA LEU A 54 -5.55 3.31 -25.72
C LEU A 54 -4.11 3.37 -25.17
N ASP A 55 -3.88 4.13 -24.10
CA ASP A 55 -2.55 4.27 -23.50
C ASP A 55 -2.11 2.94 -22.87
N GLU A 56 -3.04 2.21 -22.26
CA GLU A 56 -2.82 0.86 -21.76
C GLU A 56 -2.47 -0.11 -22.90
N PHE A 57 -3.22 -0.07 -24.01
CA PHE A 57 -2.93 -0.88 -25.18
C PHE A 57 -1.54 -0.60 -25.72
N LEU A 58 -1.19 0.68 -25.92
CA LEU A 58 0.12 1.10 -26.42
C LEU A 58 1.25 0.70 -25.47
N ALA A 59 1.09 0.90 -24.16
CA ALA A 59 2.09 0.50 -23.17
C ALA A 59 2.29 -1.02 -23.13
N THR A 60 1.22 -1.79 -23.31
CA THR A 60 1.30 -3.26 -23.38
C THR A 60 1.98 -3.72 -24.66
N ALA A 61 1.69 -3.07 -25.79
CA ALA A 61 2.34 -3.32 -27.09
C ALA A 61 3.85 -3.02 -27.05
N GLU A 62 4.24 -1.88 -26.47
CA GLU A 62 5.64 -1.50 -26.28
C GLU A 62 6.37 -2.48 -25.34
N LEU A 63 5.69 -2.92 -24.27
CA LEU A 63 6.22 -3.96 -23.40
C LEU A 63 6.32 -5.33 -24.11
N ALA A 64 5.42 -5.66 -25.01
CA ALA A 64 5.50 -6.88 -25.80
C ALA A 64 6.49 -6.78 -26.98
N GLY A 65 6.97 -5.58 -27.32
CA GLY A 65 7.86 -5.36 -28.47
C GLY A 65 7.16 -5.61 -29.82
N VAL A 66 5.86 -5.35 -29.91
CA VAL A 66 5.06 -5.58 -31.12
C VAL A 66 4.76 -4.25 -31.81
N ASP A 67 5.13 -4.15 -33.09
CA ASP A 67 4.77 -3.02 -33.94
C ASP A 67 3.37 -3.23 -34.55
N PHE A 68 2.51 -2.21 -34.49
CA PHE A 68 1.14 -2.26 -35.00
C PHE A 68 0.87 -1.20 -36.08
N THR A 69 0.13 -1.60 -37.10
CA THR A 69 -0.48 -0.69 -38.08
C THR A 69 -1.95 -0.49 -37.72
N ALA A 70 -2.35 0.74 -37.36
CA ALA A 70 -3.73 1.03 -37.00
C ALA A 70 -4.59 1.31 -38.25
N GLU A 71 -5.64 0.52 -38.46
CA GLU A 71 -6.71 0.82 -39.42
C GLU A 71 -7.85 1.58 -38.72
N LYS A 72 -8.15 2.81 -39.17
CA LYS A 72 -9.26 3.61 -38.63
C LYS A 72 -10.60 3.05 -39.13
N GLN A 73 -11.35 2.41 -38.24
CA GLN A 73 -12.77 2.12 -38.45
C GLN A 73 -13.64 3.12 -37.69
N ASN A 74 -14.78 3.52 -38.28
CA ASN A 74 -15.77 4.39 -37.64
C ASN A 74 -16.62 3.59 -36.67
N VAL A 75 -16.11 3.32 -35.47
CA VAL A 75 -16.86 2.65 -34.41
C VAL A 75 -17.63 3.68 -33.60
N THR A 76 -18.94 3.48 -33.47
CA THR A 76 -19.79 4.30 -32.58
C THR A 76 -19.86 3.63 -31.22
N VAL A 77 -19.31 4.27 -30.19
CA VAL A 77 -19.37 3.77 -28.82
C VAL A 77 -20.75 4.06 -28.25
N VAL A 78 -21.56 3.02 -28.08
CA VAL A 78 -22.82 3.12 -27.34
C VAL A 78 -22.48 3.04 -25.86
N SER A 79 -22.42 4.19 -25.19
CA SER A 79 -22.35 4.26 -23.74
C SER A 79 -23.63 3.68 -23.16
N VAL A 80 -23.62 2.42 -22.75
CA VAL A 80 -24.71 1.83 -21.99
C VAL A 80 -24.67 2.47 -20.60
N GLY A 81 -25.57 3.42 -20.37
CA GLY A 81 -25.68 4.14 -19.11
C GLY A 81 -26.04 3.19 -17.97
N SER A 82 -25.02 2.66 -17.29
CA SER A 82 -25.22 1.99 -16.02
C SER A 82 -25.48 3.08 -14.98
N VAL A 83 -26.73 3.18 -14.55
CA VAL A 83 -27.13 4.08 -13.46
C VAL A 83 -26.46 3.56 -12.19
N VAL A 84 -25.28 4.10 -11.87
CA VAL A 84 -24.50 3.70 -10.69
C VAL A 84 -25.26 4.14 -9.43
N ARG A 85 -26.12 3.27 -8.91
CA ARG A 85 -26.51 3.34 -7.50
C ARG A 85 -25.24 3.03 -6.70
N GLY A 86 -24.60 4.06 -6.16
CA GLY A 86 -23.35 3.92 -5.38
C GLY A 86 -23.44 3.01 -4.15
N VAL A 87 -24.65 2.65 -3.72
CA VAL A 87 -24.90 1.71 -2.63
C VAL A 87 -25.56 0.46 -3.20
N LEU A 88 -24.80 -0.62 -3.24
CA LEU A 88 -25.28 -1.96 -3.60
C LEU A 88 -26.22 -2.49 -2.53
N SER A 89 -27.30 -3.16 -2.95
CA SER A 89 -28.19 -3.91 -2.06
C SER A 89 -27.46 -5.08 -1.38
N GLU A 90 -28.02 -5.59 -0.28
CA GLU A 90 -27.41 -6.71 0.46
C GLU A 90 -27.32 -8.00 -0.39
N GLN A 91 -28.32 -8.24 -1.26
CA GLN A 91 -28.32 -9.38 -2.17
C GLN A 91 -27.24 -9.25 -3.25
N GLU A 92 -27.07 -8.06 -3.83
CA GLU A 92 -25.99 -7.79 -4.79
C GLU A 92 -24.62 -7.94 -4.15
N ARG A 93 -24.43 -7.42 -2.93
CA ARG A 93 -23.18 -7.56 -2.16
C ARG A 93 -22.86 -9.02 -1.85
N ALA A 94 -23.85 -9.81 -1.44
CA ALA A 94 -23.66 -11.22 -1.16
C ALA A 94 -23.32 -12.02 -2.43
N SER A 95 -23.95 -11.68 -3.56
CA SER A 95 -23.67 -12.31 -4.85
C SER A 95 -22.26 -11.99 -5.36
N LEU A 96 -21.85 -10.72 -5.26
CA LEU A 96 -20.50 -10.27 -5.57
C LEU A 96 -19.46 -10.92 -4.67
N ARG A 97 -19.72 -11.03 -3.36
CA ARG A 97 -18.81 -11.71 -2.43
C ARG A 97 -18.54 -13.16 -2.84
N ARG A 98 -19.59 -13.91 -3.20
CA ARG A 98 -19.44 -15.29 -3.71
C ARG A 98 -18.72 -15.36 -5.04
N LEU A 99 -18.82 -14.32 -5.87
CA LEU A 99 -18.05 -14.22 -7.11
C LEU A 99 -16.58 -13.93 -6.80
N HIS A 100 -16.28 -12.99 -5.89
CA HIS A 100 -14.93 -12.69 -5.44
C HIS A 100 -14.25 -13.93 -4.83
N GLU A 101 -14.94 -14.66 -3.94
CA GLU A 101 -14.43 -15.89 -3.31
C GLU A 101 -14.09 -16.97 -4.34
N ARG A 102 -14.88 -17.11 -5.41
CA ARG A 102 -14.63 -18.09 -6.48
C ARG A 102 -13.39 -17.79 -7.31
N HIS A 103 -13.06 -16.51 -7.47
CA HIS A 103 -11.96 -16.05 -8.33
C HIS A 103 -10.76 -15.53 -7.54
N GLN A 104 -10.76 -15.68 -6.21
CA GLN A 104 -9.72 -15.14 -5.32
C GLN A 104 -8.34 -15.70 -5.63
N ASP A 105 -8.24 -16.99 -5.99
CA ASP A 105 -6.98 -17.66 -6.31
C ASP A 105 -6.32 -17.16 -7.60
N LEU A 106 -7.07 -16.44 -8.44
CA LEU A 106 -6.63 -15.89 -9.72
C LEU A 106 -5.96 -14.52 -9.55
N LEU A 107 -6.13 -13.85 -8.41
CA LEU A 107 -5.50 -12.57 -8.08
C LEU A 107 -4.07 -12.74 -7.56
N ARG A 108 -3.20 -13.35 -8.38
CA ARG A 108 -1.78 -13.50 -8.04
C ARG A 108 -0.99 -12.28 -8.45
N ILE A 109 0.05 -11.96 -7.69
CA ILE A 109 1.04 -10.92 -8.01
C ILE A 109 2.18 -11.53 -8.85
N PRO A 110 2.82 -10.77 -9.75
CA PRO A 110 3.81 -11.31 -10.66
C PRO A 110 5.01 -11.83 -9.87
N ARG A 111 5.30 -13.13 -10.06
CA ARG A 111 6.46 -13.80 -9.47
C ARG A 111 7.70 -13.44 -10.29
N ARG A 112 8.81 -13.15 -9.62
CA ARG A 112 10.09 -12.98 -10.32
C ARG A 112 10.50 -14.32 -10.95
N PRO A 113 10.84 -14.37 -12.24
CA PRO A 113 11.40 -15.56 -12.85
C PRO A 113 12.66 -16.02 -12.10
N PRO A 114 12.88 -17.34 -11.95
CA PRO A 114 14.12 -17.85 -11.37
C PRO A 114 15.30 -17.40 -12.23
N TRP A 115 16.38 -17.00 -11.57
CA TRP A 115 17.61 -16.58 -12.21
C TRP A 115 18.79 -17.13 -11.42
N ASP A 116 19.90 -17.35 -12.11
CA ASP A 116 21.13 -17.86 -11.56
C ASP A 116 22.32 -16.97 -11.94
N GLU A 117 23.52 -17.33 -11.46
CA GLU A 117 24.75 -16.59 -11.78
C GLU A 117 25.12 -16.65 -13.27
N SER A 118 24.55 -17.59 -14.02
CA SER A 118 24.79 -17.74 -15.46
C SER A 118 23.87 -16.86 -16.31
N THR A 119 22.75 -16.41 -15.75
CA THR A 119 21.75 -15.59 -16.44
C THR A 119 22.31 -14.19 -16.68
N SER A 120 22.31 -13.74 -17.94
CA SER A 120 22.75 -12.37 -18.25
C SER A 120 21.72 -11.33 -17.80
N ALA A 121 22.18 -10.10 -17.54
CA ALA A 121 21.27 -9.02 -17.11
C ALA A 121 20.19 -8.70 -18.17
N GLU A 122 20.54 -8.79 -19.46
CA GLU A 122 19.61 -8.55 -20.57
C GLU A 122 18.58 -9.67 -20.69
N GLU A 123 19.02 -10.91 -20.56
CA GLU A 123 18.14 -12.08 -20.55
C GLU A 123 17.15 -12.04 -19.38
N LEU A 124 17.64 -11.73 -18.17
CA LEU A 124 16.77 -11.58 -17.01
C LEU A 124 15.75 -10.46 -17.20
N HIS A 125 16.15 -9.33 -17.78
CA HIS A 125 15.22 -8.25 -18.10
C HIS A 125 14.16 -8.68 -19.11
N ALA A 126 14.51 -9.48 -20.12
CA ALA A 126 13.56 -10.01 -21.09
C ALA A 126 12.57 -10.98 -20.43
N LEU A 127 13.04 -11.91 -19.61
CA LEU A 127 12.21 -12.87 -18.87
C LEU A 127 11.24 -12.16 -17.90
N GLU A 128 11.73 -11.16 -17.18
CA GLU A 128 10.89 -10.33 -16.29
C GLU A 128 9.80 -9.60 -17.09
N LYS A 129 10.14 -9.07 -18.27
CA LYS A 129 9.19 -8.37 -19.16
C LYS A 129 8.12 -9.32 -19.68
N GLU A 130 8.51 -10.50 -20.15
CA GLU A 130 7.60 -11.51 -20.67
C GLU A 130 6.63 -12.01 -19.60
N SER A 131 7.16 -12.38 -18.43
CA SER A 131 6.37 -12.83 -17.28
C SER A 131 5.36 -11.75 -16.84
N PHE A 132 5.78 -10.49 -16.81
CA PHE A 132 4.92 -9.37 -16.44
C PHE A 132 3.80 -9.12 -17.46
N VAL A 133 4.08 -9.21 -18.76
CA VAL A 133 3.06 -9.08 -19.82
C VAL A 133 2.06 -10.24 -19.74
N ALA A 134 2.53 -11.47 -19.52
CA ALA A 134 1.65 -12.63 -19.34
C ALA A 134 0.71 -12.45 -18.14
N TRP A 135 1.25 -11.97 -17.01
CA TRP A 135 0.45 -11.64 -15.83
C TRP A 135 -0.62 -10.57 -16.10
N ARG A 136 -0.28 -9.50 -16.81
CA ARG A 136 -1.27 -8.45 -17.20
C ARG A 136 -2.39 -9.00 -18.07
N ARG A 137 -2.07 -9.92 -19.01
CA ARG A 137 -3.08 -10.56 -19.86
C ARG A 137 -4.06 -11.39 -19.03
N GLN A 138 -3.57 -12.17 -18.07
CA GLN A 138 -4.42 -12.96 -17.16
C GLN A 138 -5.39 -12.06 -16.38
N LEU A 139 -4.93 -10.92 -15.86
CA LEU A 139 -5.81 -9.99 -15.16
C LEU A 139 -6.84 -9.32 -16.09
N ALA A 140 -6.47 -9.01 -17.34
CA ALA A 140 -7.40 -8.45 -18.32
C ALA A 140 -8.51 -9.44 -18.69
N GLU A 141 -8.16 -10.72 -18.88
CA GLU A 141 -9.13 -11.79 -19.16
C GLU A 141 -10.16 -11.95 -18.02
N LEU A 142 -9.75 -11.78 -16.76
CA LEU A 142 -10.66 -11.79 -15.60
C LEU A 142 -11.65 -10.62 -15.60
N GLN A 143 -11.21 -9.43 -16.04
CA GLN A 143 -12.07 -8.25 -16.12
C GLN A 143 -13.11 -8.39 -17.23
N GLU A 144 -12.70 -8.89 -18.39
CA GLU A 144 -13.58 -9.05 -19.55
C GLU A 144 -14.61 -10.16 -19.36
N THR A 145 -14.21 -11.30 -18.79
CA THR A 145 -15.08 -12.49 -18.71
C THR A 145 -16.20 -12.33 -17.68
N ASP A 146 -15.87 -11.85 -16.49
CA ASP A 146 -16.79 -11.87 -15.33
C ASP A 146 -17.30 -10.48 -14.94
N GLY A 147 -16.86 -9.42 -15.62
CA GLY A 147 -17.23 -8.03 -15.30
C GLY A 147 -16.78 -7.60 -13.90
N LEU A 148 -15.77 -8.27 -13.35
CA LEU A 148 -15.26 -8.02 -12.00
C LEU A 148 -14.46 -6.73 -11.96
N MET A 149 -14.84 -5.84 -11.04
CA MET A 149 -14.08 -4.61 -10.79
C MET A 149 -12.91 -4.93 -9.84
N MET A 150 -11.73 -4.43 -10.20
CA MET A 150 -10.51 -4.57 -9.40
C MET A 150 -9.95 -3.21 -9.02
N THR A 151 -9.12 -3.18 -7.99
CA THR A 151 -8.27 -2.03 -7.69
C THR A 151 -7.33 -1.68 -8.86
N PRO A 152 -6.93 -0.40 -9.00
CA PRO A 152 -6.03 0.09 -10.02
C PRO A 152 -4.61 -0.32 -9.64
N TYR A 153 -4.25 -1.54 -9.99
CA TYR A 153 -2.97 -2.11 -9.67
C TYR A 153 -1.84 -1.41 -10.44
N GLU A 154 -0.60 -1.57 -9.98
CA GLU A 154 0.55 -0.94 -10.63
C GLU A 154 0.89 -1.61 -11.97
N LYS A 155 0.90 -0.82 -13.05
CA LYS A 155 1.21 -1.27 -14.41
C LYS A 155 2.68 -1.08 -14.79
N ASN A 156 3.47 -0.38 -13.99
CA ASN A 156 4.90 -0.18 -14.23
C ASN A 156 5.75 -1.32 -13.62
N LEU A 157 6.45 -2.06 -14.49
CA LEU A 157 7.36 -3.15 -14.09
C LEU A 157 8.44 -2.71 -13.09
N GLU A 158 8.91 -1.47 -13.15
CA GLU A 158 9.97 -0.98 -12.26
C GLU A 158 9.55 -0.95 -10.79
N PHE A 159 8.26 -0.80 -10.49
CA PHE A 159 7.76 -0.89 -9.13
C PHE A 159 7.72 -2.34 -8.63
N TRP A 160 7.34 -3.29 -9.49
CA TRP A 160 7.39 -4.72 -9.18
C TRP A 160 8.82 -5.22 -9.00
N ARG A 161 9.77 -4.72 -9.81
CA ARG A 161 11.20 -4.96 -9.61
C ARG A 161 11.71 -4.45 -8.25
N GLN A 162 11.15 -3.35 -7.76
CA GLN A 162 11.48 -2.87 -6.41
C GLN A 162 10.90 -3.78 -5.32
N LEU A 163 9.66 -4.25 -5.48
CA LEU A 163 9.08 -5.25 -4.58
C LEU A 163 9.90 -6.54 -4.53
N TRP A 164 10.31 -7.07 -5.69
CA TRP A 164 11.14 -8.28 -5.76
C TRP A 164 12.46 -8.11 -4.99
N ARG A 165 13.14 -6.96 -5.16
CA ARG A 165 14.36 -6.65 -4.40
C ARG A 165 14.12 -6.57 -2.90
N VAL A 166 12.98 -6.04 -2.45
CA VAL A 166 12.60 -6.00 -1.02
C VAL A 166 12.41 -7.41 -0.50
N ILE A 167 11.64 -8.23 -1.22
CA ILE A 167 11.37 -9.61 -0.82
C ILE A 167 12.66 -10.40 -0.74
N GLU A 168 13.56 -10.29 -1.74
CA GLU A 168 14.83 -11.03 -1.77
C GLU A 168 15.77 -10.63 -0.64
N ARG A 169 15.94 -9.32 -0.40
CA ARG A 169 16.93 -8.80 0.56
C ARG A 169 16.46 -8.86 2.01
N SER A 170 15.15 -8.90 2.26
CA SER A 170 14.59 -8.95 3.61
C SER A 170 14.55 -10.38 4.15
N ASP A 171 14.74 -10.50 5.46
CA ASP A 171 14.52 -11.74 6.21
C ASP A 171 13.09 -11.79 6.76
N VAL A 172 12.52 -10.61 7.04
CA VAL A 172 11.13 -10.43 7.47
C VAL A 172 10.46 -9.43 6.56
N VAL A 173 9.33 -9.81 5.97
CA VAL A 173 8.48 -8.90 5.18
C VAL A 173 7.32 -8.45 6.05
N VAL A 174 7.22 -7.14 6.27
CA VAL A 174 6.14 -6.51 7.03
C VAL A 174 5.20 -5.82 6.05
N GLN A 175 3.96 -6.31 5.99
CA GLN A 175 2.90 -5.69 5.22
C GLN A 175 2.17 -4.67 6.09
N ILE A 176 2.23 -3.40 5.71
CA ILE A 176 1.56 -2.30 6.42
C ILE A 176 0.17 -2.12 5.81
N VAL A 177 -0.85 -2.24 6.64
CA VAL A 177 -2.26 -2.10 6.27
C VAL A 177 -2.95 -1.03 7.11
N ASP A 178 -3.99 -0.42 6.56
CA ASP A 178 -4.84 0.52 7.30
C ASP A 178 -5.83 -0.27 8.18
N ALA A 179 -5.78 -0.05 9.49
CA ALA A 179 -6.57 -0.79 10.47
C ALA A 179 -8.09 -0.59 10.29
N ARG A 180 -8.54 0.47 9.59
CA ARG A 180 -9.96 0.72 9.33
C ARG A 180 -10.60 -0.30 8.39
N HIS A 181 -9.81 -0.86 7.46
CA HIS A 181 -10.29 -1.89 6.54
C HIS A 181 -9.17 -2.86 6.14
N PRO A 182 -8.67 -3.69 7.08
CA PRO A 182 -7.47 -4.50 6.89
C PRO A 182 -7.53 -5.41 5.67
N LEU A 183 -8.69 -6.03 5.41
CA LEU A 183 -8.89 -6.98 4.31
C LEU A 183 -8.77 -6.36 2.90
N LEU A 184 -9.02 -5.05 2.76
CA LEU A 184 -8.89 -4.38 1.45
C LEU A 184 -7.42 -4.15 1.09
N PHE A 185 -6.60 -3.85 2.11
CA PHE A 185 -5.18 -3.52 1.95
C PHE A 185 -4.25 -4.74 2.13
N LEU A 186 -4.78 -5.85 2.64
CA LEU A 186 -4.08 -7.11 2.78
C LEU A 186 -3.98 -7.81 1.42
N CYS A 187 -2.75 -8.04 0.95
CA CYS A 187 -2.50 -8.94 -0.17
C CYS A 187 -2.10 -10.31 0.39
N GLN A 188 -3.04 -11.26 0.39
CA GLN A 188 -2.79 -12.62 0.88
C GLN A 188 -1.75 -13.36 0.03
N ASP A 189 -1.78 -13.17 -1.28
CA ASP A 189 -0.81 -13.78 -2.20
C ASP A 189 0.63 -13.30 -1.96
N LEU A 190 0.83 -12.09 -1.41
CA LEU A 190 2.16 -11.65 -0.99
C LEU A 190 2.71 -12.51 0.17
N VAL A 191 1.86 -12.88 1.12
CA VAL A 191 2.25 -13.75 2.24
C VAL A 191 2.67 -15.11 1.70
N GLN A 192 1.92 -15.66 0.74
CA GLN A 192 2.25 -16.91 0.07
C GLN A 192 3.56 -16.79 -0.74
N TYR A 193 3.77 -15.69 -1.47
CA TYR A 193 4.97 -15.48 -2.26
C TYR A 193 6.25 -15.46 -1.40
N VAL A 194 6.18 -14.81 -0.23
CA VAL A 194 7.31 -14.78 0.70
C VAL A 194 7.67 -16.19 1.17
N ALA A 195 6.66 -17.00 1.50
CA ALA A 195 6.85 -18.40 1.90
C ALA A 195 7.41 -19.27 0.76
N GLU A 196 6.94 -19.06 -0.48
CA GLU A 196 7.44 -19.75 -1.69
C GLU A 196 8.92 -19.42 -1.98
N THR A 197 9.33 -18.18 -1.72
CA THR A 197 10.70 -17.73 -2.02
C THR A 197 11.71 -18.36 -1.08
N ASN A 198 11.42 -18.39 0.22
CA ASN A 198 12.28 -19.03 1.21
C ASN A 198 11.48 -19.34 2.48
N ALA A 199 11.44 -20.62 2.86
CA ALA A 199 10.72 -21.10 4.04
C ALA A 199 11.22 -20.52 5.37
N SER A 200 12.46 -20.01 5.45
CA SER A 200 12.95 -19.35 6.66
C SER A 200 12.36 -17.95 6.83
N LYS A 201 11.89 -17.30 5.76
CA LYS A 201 11.41 -15.92 5.82
C LYS A 201 10.11 -15.83 6.60
N CYS A 202 9.99 -14.77 7.38
CA CYS A 202 8.78 -14.49 8.15
C CYS A 202 7.96 -13.38 7.48
N SER A 203 6.64 -13.55 7.48
CA SER A 203 5.69 -12.49 7.12
C SER A 203 5.00 -11.96 8.38
N LEU A 204 4.80 -10.64 8.46
CA LEU A 204 4.12 -9.97 9.56
C LEU A 204 3.17 -8.91 9.02
N LEU A 205 1.95 -8.86 9.56
CA LEU A 205 0.98 -7.81 9.28
C LEU A 205 1.08 -6.68 10.31
N LEU A 206 1.29 -5.45 9.87
CA LEU A 206 1.28 -4.25 10.73
C LEU A 206 0.03 -3.41 10.45
N LEU A 207 -0.94 -3.48 11.35
CA LEU A 207 -2.18 -2.70 11.31
C LEU A 207 -1.91 -1.30 11.83
N ASN A 208 -1.67 -0.36 10.91
CA ASN A 208 -1.41 1.03 11.24
C ASN A 208 -2.71 1.83 11.40
N LYS A 209 -2.65 2.97 12.10
CA LYS A 209 -3.80 3.80 12.47
C LYS A 209 -4.77 3.07 13.42
N ALA A 210 -4.24 2.16 14.23
CA ALA A 210 -5.04 1.36 15.16
C ALA A 210 -5.63 2.18 16.33
N ASP A 211 -5.23 3.44 16.48
CA ASP A 211 -5.85 4.46 17.35
C ASP A 211 -7.28 4.81 16.94
N LEU A 212 -7.65 4.58 15.67
CA LEU A 212 -9.01 4.81 15.17
C LEU A 212 -9.98 3.66 15.51
N LEU A 213 -9.47 2.56 16.06
CA LEU A 213 -10.27 1.41 16.48
C LEU A 213 -10.43 1.41 18.00
N THR A 214 -11.61 1.01 18.45
CA THR A 214 -11.83 0.70 19.88
C THR A 214 -11.18 -0.63 20.25
N ARG A 215 -10.88 -0.84 21.53
CA ARG A 215 -10.30 -2.10 22.01
C ARG A 215 -11.13 -3.36 21.62
N PRO A 216 -12.46 -3.39 21.78
CA PRO A 216 -13.26 -4.55 21.35
C PRO A 216 -13.15 -4.85 19.85
N GLN A 217 -13.01 -3.81 19.01
CA GLN A 217 -12.78 -3.97 17.58
C GLN A 217 -11.40 -4.58 17.31
N ARG A 218 -10.36 -4.15 18.02
CA ARG A 218 -9.01 -4.76 17.92
C ARG A 218 -9.02 -6.21 18.37
N GLU A 219 -9.72 -6.55 19.44
CA GLU A 219 -9.88 -7.95 19.91
C GLU A 219 -10.61 -8.82 18.89
N ALA A 220 -11.67 -8.31 18.26
CA ALA A 220 -12.36 -9.02 17.18
C ALA A 220 -11.45 -9.27 15.98
N TRP A 221 -10.66 -8.27 15.57
CA TRP A 221 -9.67 -8.42 14.51
C TRP A 221 -8.54 -9.39 14.88
N SER A 222 -8.06 -9.36 16.13
CA SER A 222 -7.03 -10.28 16.62
C SER A 222 -7.50 -11.73 16.48
N ARG A 223 -8.69 -12.04 16.99
CA ARG A 223 -9.31 -13.37 16.89
C ARG A 223 -9.50 -13.82 15.44
N TYR A 224 -9.94 -12.91 14.57
CA TYR A 224 -10.07 -13.23 13.15
C TYR A 224 -8.71 -13.55 12.51
N LEU A 225 -7.69 -12.73 12.75
CA LEU A 225 -6.36 -12.93 12.15
C LEU A 225 -5.67 -14.19 12.69
N ASP A 226 -5.88 -14.53 13.96
CA ASP A 226 -5.45 -15.81 14.54
C ASP A 226 -6.14 -16.99 13.84
N SER A 227 -7.44 -16.90 13.54
CA SER A 227 -8.18 -17.96 12.83
C SER A 227 -7.68 -18.19 11.40
N VAL A 228 -7.12 -17.16 10.76
CA VAL A 228 -6.53 -17.24 9.41
C VAL A 228 -5.03 -17.60 9.48
N GLY A 229 -4.44 -17.65 10.67
CA GLY A 229 -3.01 -17.95 10.86
C GLY A 229 -2.07 -16.81 10.46
N VAL A 230 -2.57 -15.57 10.44
CA VAL A 230 -1.77 -14.38 10.08
C VAL A 230 -1.25 -13.71 11.36
N ARG A 231 0.06 -13.62 11.49
CA ARG A 231 0.69 -12.87 12.59
C ARG A 231 0.51 -11.37 12.35
N ALA A 232 -0.11 -10.70 13.31
CA ALA A 232 -0.50 -9.30 13.18
C ALA A 232 -0.23 -8.49 14.46
N VAL A 233 0.12 -7.22 14.26
CA VAL A 233 0.35 -6.26 15.35
C VAL A 233 -0.33 -4.93 15.07
N PHE A 234 -0.91 -4.35 16.11
CA PHE A 234 -1.57 -3.04 16.04
C PHE A 234 -0.58 -1.92 16.38
N PHE A 235 -0.48 -0.90 15.54
CA PHE A 235 0.45 0.20 15.71
C PHE A 235 -0.20 1.54 15.35
N SER A 236 0.26 2.62 15.97
CA SER A 236 -0.10 3.97 15.57
C SER A 236 1.13 4.87 15.50
N ALA A 237 1.51 5.22 14.27
CA ALA A 237 2.63 6.12 14.02
C ALA A 237 2.38 7.57 14.51
N LEU A 238 1.11 8.01 14.59
CA LEU A 238 0.75 9.36 15.02
C LEU A 238 0.90 9.53 16.53
N VAL A 239 0.44 8.52 17.27
CA VAL A 239 0.49 8.47 18.73
C VAL A 239 1.95 8.37 19.21
N GLU A 240 2.81 7.63 18.51
CA GLU A 240 4.27 7.65 18.80
C GLU A 240 4.95 9.00 18.50
N GLY A 241 4.37 9.83 17.63
CA GLY A 241 4.85 11.19 17.37
C GLY A 241 4.42 12.21 18.42
N GLN A 242 3.47 11.84 19.29
CA GLN A 242 2.88 12.67 20.34
C GLN A 242 2.83 11.86 21.65
N ASP A 243 3.89 11.93 22.46
CA ASP A 243 4.05 11.26 23.77
C ASP A 243 2.82 10.51 24.31
N ILE A 244 2.86 9.17 24.21
CA ILE A 244 1.79 8.22 24.58
C ILE A 244 1.62 8.14 26.10
N LYS A 245 1.06 9.17 26.71
CA LYS A 245 0.65 9.13 28.13
C LYS A 245 -0.84 9.36 28.34
N CYS A 246 -1.57 9.87 27.34
CA CYS A 246 -2.95 10.31 27.56
C CYS A 246 -4.02 9.27 27.19
N LEU A 247 -3.79 8.41 26.18
CA LEU A 247 -4.86 7.57 25.64
C LEU A 247 -5.21 6.35 26.52
N ASP A 248 -4.22 5.68 27.11
CA ASP A 248 -4.48 4.55 28.00
C ASP A 248 -5.11 5.00 29.33
N ALA A 249 -4.79 6.22 29.78
CA ALA A 249 -5.35 6.82 31.00
C ALA A 249 -6.83 7.21 30.84
N GLU A 250 -7.22 7.75 29.68
CA GLU A 250 -8.61 8.11 29.39
C GLU A 250 -9.54 6.89 29.19
N GLU A 251 -9.01 5.74 28.78
CA GLU A 251 -9.78 4.48 28.69
C GLU A 251 -9.95 3.79 30.06
N GLU A 252 -9.00 3.91 30.98
CA GLU A 252 -9.16 3.39 32.35
C GLU A 252 -10.18 4.18 33.18
N GLU A 253 -10.27 5.51 33.00
CA GLU A 253 -11.23 6.37 33.71
C GLU A 253 -12.70 6.18 33.29
N ARG A 254 -12.97 5.51 32.15
CA ARG A 254 -14.35 5.24 31.68
C ARG A 254 -14.95 3.92 32.14
N ARG A 255 -14.27 3.16 33.02
CA ARG A 255 -14.85 1.93 33.57
C ARG A 255 -15.89 2.28 34.65
N PRO A 256 -17.14 1.81 34.55
CA PRO A 256 -18.04 1.83 35.70
C PRO A 256 -17.53 0.84 36.75
N ASP A 257 -17.39 1.30 38.00
CA ASP A 257 -16.98 0.50 39.16
C ASP A 257 -17.87 -0.73 39.32
N SER A 258 -17.34 -1.91 39.01
CA SER A 258 -17.86 -3.19 39.49
C SER A 258 -16.77 -3.89 40.31
N PRO A 259 -17.12 -4.43 41.50
CA PRO A 259 -16.12 -4.88 42.46
C PRO A 259 -15.40 -6.12 41.94
N ALA A 260 -14.09 -6.16 42.22
CA ALA A 260 -13.18 -7.23 41.85
C ALA A 260 -13.64 -8.58 42.41
N GLU A 261 -14.07 -9.48 41.52
CA GLU A 261 -14.12 -10.91 41.80
C GLU A 261 -12.79 -11.55 41.42
N ASN A 262 -12.07 -12.00 42.44
CA ASN A 262 -11.00 -12.97 42.33
C ASN A 262 -11.59 -14.29 41.79
N SER A 263 -11.29 -14.63 40.55
CA SER A 263 -11.36 -16.02 40.09
C SER A 263 -10.14 -16.34 39.21
N SER A 264 -9.10 -16.81 39.88
CA SER A 264 -8.09 -17.67 39.27
C SER A 264 -8.76 -18.95 38.75
N SER A 265 -8.27 -19.41 37.60
CA SER A 265 -8.53 -20.67 36.89
C SER A 265 -9.69 -20.67 35.89
N CYS A 266 -9.33 -20.61 34.59
CA CYS A 266 -9.93 -21.45 33.56
C CYS A 266 -9.06 -21.47 32.30
N ASN A 267 -8.52 -22.66 32.02
CA ASN A 267 -8.07 -23.25 30.76
C ASN A 267 -7.36 -22.36 29.73
N SER A 268 -6.07 -22.62 29.56
CA SER A 268 -5.27 -22.21 28.41
C SER A 268 -5.82 -22.87 27.13
N ASP A 269 -6.74 -22.17 26.48
CA ASP A 269 -7.03 -22.33 25.05
C ASP A 269 -5.73 -22.09 24.23
N PRO A 270 -5.60 -22.67 23.03
CA PRO A 270 -4.34 -22.67 22.29
C PRO A 270 -3.86 -21.23 22.06
N ALA A 271 -2.59 -20.99 22.44
CA ALA A 271 -1.96 -19.69 22.58
C ALA A 271 -2.40 -18.65 21.52
N GLU A 272 -3.15 -17.64 21.93
CA GLU A 272 -3.41 -16.46 21.12
C GLU A 272 -2.06 -15.84 20.71
N VAL A 273 -1.75 -15.87 19.41
CA VAL A 273 -0.49 -15.37 18.87
C VAL A 273 -0.54 -13.86 18.75
N ASN A 274 -1.72 -13.32 18.43
CA ASN A 274 -1.93 -11.89 18.26
C ASN A 274 -2.52 -11.26 19.52
N SER A 275 -2.02 -10.06 19.86
CA SER A 275 -2.51 -9.27 20.99
C SER A 275 -3.25 -8.02 20.48
N ALA A 276 -4.41 -7.71 21.07
CA ALA A 276 -5.20 -6.52 20.75
C ALA A 276 -4.60 -5.19 21.24
N ASN A 277 -3.52 -5.25 22.02
CA ASN A 277 -2.83 -4.06 22.55
C ASN A 277 -2.09 -3.29 21.45
N LEU A 278 -2.06 -1.96 21.60
CA LEU A 278 -1.23 -1.10 20.77
C LEU A 278 0.24 -1.33 21.10
N TYR A 279 1.03 -1.61 20.07
CA TYR A 279 2.47 -1.72 20.19
C TYR A 279 3.08 -0.34 20.26
N SER A 280 3.91 -0.12 21.28
CA SER A 280 4.78 1.03 21.29
C SER A 280 5.95 0.82 20.33
N LYS A 281 6.64 1.91 19.97
CA LYS A 281 7.86 1.87 19.16
C LYS A 281 8.88 0.86 19.70
N ASP A 282 9.15 0.91 21.00
CA ASP A 282 10.16 0.05 21.62
C ASP A 282 9.74 -1.42 21.59
N LYS A 283 8.46 -1.72 21.84
CA LYS A 283 7.91 -3.08 21.71
C LYS A 283 8.00 -3.59 20.27
N LEU A 284 7.72 -2.75 19.28
CA LEU A 284 7.80 -3.12 17.87
C LEU A 284 9.25 -3.39 17.44
N LEU A 285 10.20 -2.57 17.90
CA LEU A 285 11.63 -2.81 17.68
C LEU A 285 12.12 -4.09 18.36
N GLN A 286 11.64 -4.37 19.58
CA GLN A 286 11.95 -5.62 20.27
C GLN A 286 11.40 -6.82 19.49
N LEU A 287 10.16 -6.75 19.01
CA LEU A 287 9.56 -7.78 18.17
C LEU A 287 10.40 -8.04 16.92
N PHE A 288 10.84 -7.00 16.20
CA PHE A 288 11.68 -7.17 15.01
C PHE A 288 13.02 -7.85 15.31
N ARG A 289 13.57 -7.70 16.53
CA ARG A 289 14.78 -8.41 16.95
C ARG A 289 14.52 -9.87 17.30
N THR A 290 13.35 -10.21 17.85
CA THR A 290 13.03 -11.56 18.31
C THR A 290 12.31 -12.42 17.28
N ILE A 291 11.70 -11.83 16.25
CA ILE A 291 10.84 -12.54 15.30
C ILE A 291 11.61 -13.54 14.43
N HIS A 292 12.88 -13.27 14.15
CA HIS A 292 13.71 -14.11 13.29
C HIS A 292 15.17 -14.14 13.80
N PRO A 293 15.44 -14.85 14.90
CA PRO A 293 16.76 -14.88 15.54
C PRO A 293 17.83 -15.58 14.69
N GLU A 294 17.44 -16.52 13.83
CA GLU A 294 18.35 -17.32 12.99
C GLU A 294 19.10 -16.46 11.96
N SER A 295 18.42 -15.51 11.31
CA SER A 295 19.08 -14.57 10.36
C SER A 295 20.14 -13.74 11.07
N ARG A 296 19.85 -13.29 12.30
CA ARG A 296 20.81 -12.50 13.08
C ARG A 296 22.08 -13.29 13.38
N GLN A 297 21.97 -14.60 13.64
CA GLN A 297 23.13 -15.47 13.87
C GLN A 297 23.95 -15.68 12.59
N SER A 298 23.31 -15.76 11.42
CA SER A 298 23.99 -16.00 10.15
C SER A 298 24.64 -14.74 9.55
N LYS A 299 23.91 -13.61 9.52
CA LYS A 299 24.29 -12.39 8.80
C LYS A 299 24.72 -11.23 9.71
N GLY A 300 24.60 -11.39 11.03
CA GLY A 300 24.86 -10.34 12.03
C GLY A 300 23.80 -9.24 12.11
N LYS A 301 22.92 -9.12 11.11
CA LYS A 301 21.89 -8.08 11.03
C LYS A 301 20.58 -8.63 10.47
N THR A 302 19.46 -8.25 11.09
CA THR A 302 18.11 -8.58 10.60
C THR A 302 17.62 -7.49 9.66
N VAL A 303 17.19 -7.89 8.46
CA VAL A 303 16.65 -6.96 7.45
C VAL A 303 15.13 -7.08 7.38
N ILE A 304 14.43 -5.98 7.64
CA ILE A 304 12.97 -5.88 7.61
C ILE A 304 12.52 -5.13 6.36
N GLY A 305 11.77 -5.78 5.47
CA GLY A 305 11.18 -5.16 4.29
C GLY A 305 9.79 -4.62 4.58
N LEU A 306 9.55 -3.33 4.31
CA LEU A 306 8.25 -2.70 4.49
C LEU A 306 7.52 -2.59 3.14
N VAL A 307 6.33 -3.19 3.06
CA VAL A 307 5.49 -3.21 1.86
C VAL A 307 4.08 -2.75 2.22
N GLY A 308 3.40 -2.04 1.34
CA GLY A 308 2.01 -1.64 1.57
C GLY A 308 1.48 -0.69 0.48
N TYR A 309 0.18 -0.46 0.52
CA TYR A 309 -0.48 0.48 -0.37
C TYR A 309 0.01 1.92 -0.13
N PRO A 310 -0.14 2.83 -1.10
CA PRO A 310 -0.03 4.26 -0.83
C PRO A 310 -0.95 4.70 0.32
N ASN A 311 -0.59 5.76 1.05
CA ASN A 311 -1.41 6.40 2.09
C ASN A 311 -1.79 5.56 3.33
N VAL A 312 -1.41 4.28 3.42
CA VAL A 312 -1.59 3.46 4.64
C VAL A 312 -0.70 3.89 5.79
N GLY A 313 0.30 4.73 5.51
CA GLY A 313 1.20 5.32 6.51
C GLY A 313 2.57 4.64 6.62
N LYS A 314 3.01 3.87 5.63
CA LYS A 314 4.35 3.26 5.57
C LYS A 314 5.48 4.25 5.90
N SER A 315 5.52 5.40 5.23
CA SER A 315 6.56 6.42 5.49
C SER A 315 6.41 7.07 6.87
N SER A 316 5.19 7.16 7.41
CA SER A 316 4.95 7.64 8.78
C SER A 316 5.46 6.65 9.82
N THR A 317 5.23 5.35 9.61
CA THR A 317 5.79 4.27 10.44
C THR A 317 7.31 4.32 10.44
N ILE A 318 7.93 4.48 9.26
CA ILE A 318 9.38 4.63 9.16
C ILE A 318 9.87 5.83 9.97
N ASN A 319 9.24 6.99 9.83
CA ASN A 319 9.64 8.18 10.59
C ASN A 319 9.39 8.06 12.10
N ALA A 320 8.39 7.28 12.53
CA ALA A 320 8.18 6.99 13.94
C ALA A 320 9.31 6.08 14.47
N LEU A 321 9.75 5.10 13.68
CA LEU A 321 10.83 4.18 14.05
C LEU A 321 12.22 4.85 14.01
N VAL A 322 12.52 5.59 12.95
CA VAL A 322 13.78 6.32 12.76
C VAL A 322 13.74 7.59 13.62
N ARG A 323 14.56 7.68 14.68
CA ARG A 323 14.61 8.82 15.65
C ARG A 323 14.83 10.23 15.05
N SER A 324 15.01 10.33 13.74
CA SER A 324 15.20 11.57 12.98
C SER A 324 14.32 11.52 11.72
N LYS A 325 13.69 12.64 11.35
CA LYS A 325 12.88 12.74 10.10
C LYS A 325 13.76 12.53 8.86
N LYS A 326 13.98 11.27 8.46
CA LYS A 326 14.81 10.91 7.29
C LYS A 326 13.98 10.71 6.01
N VAL A 327 12.68 10.44 6.12
CA VAL A 327 11.82 10.16 4.96
C VAL A 327 10.74 11.22 4.81
N SER A 328 10.53 11.71 3.59
CA SER A 328 9.44 12.65 3.32
C SER A 328 8.07 11.95 3.38
N VAL A 329 7.11 12.58 4.05
CA VAL A 329 5.72 12.11 4.21
C VAL A 329 4.78 13.05 3.49
N SER A 330 3.75 12.51 2.83
CA SER A 330 2.68 13.27 2.18
C SER A 330 1.39 12.46 2.19
N THR A 331 0.27 13.16 2.11
CA THR A 331 -1.09 12.62 1.98
C THR A 331 -1.44 12.18 0.55
N THR A 332 -0.62 12.55 -0.44
CA THR A 332 -0.81 12.16 -1.84
C THR A 332 0.04 10.92 -2.19
N PRO A 333 -0.50 9.93 -2.93
CA PRO A 333 0.27 8.79 -3.43
C PRO A 333 1.53 9.19 -4.22
N GLY A 334 2.54 8.31 -4.24
CA GLY A 334 3.69 8.44 -5.17
C GLY A 334 4.90 9.25 -4.68
N LYS A 335 5.04 9.51 -3.36
CA LYS A 335 6.23 10.21 -2.82
C LYS A 335 7.48 9.34 -2.68
N THR A 336 7.37 8.13 -2.13
CA THR A 336 8.47 7.16 -2.14
C THR A 336 8.56 6.59 -3.55
N LYS A 337 9.55 7.02 -4.33
CA LYS A 337 9.74 6.59 -5.72
C LYS A 337 10.77 5.47 -5.89
N HIS A 338 11.63 5.30 -4.89
CA HIS A 338 12.77 4.40 -4.97
C HIS A 338 12.90 3.59 -3.69
N PHE A 339 13.37 2.36 -3.86
CA PHE A 339 13.84 1.50 -2.80
C PHE A 339 14.90 2.21 -1.96
N GLN A 340 14.74 2.18 -0.64
CA GLN A 340 15.67 2.80 0.30
C GLN A 340 16.05 1.81 1.39
N THR A 341 17.29 1.88 1.84
CA THR A 341 17.79 1.10 2.97
C THR A 341 18.13 2.04 4.11
N LEU A 342 17.50 1.83 5.26
CA LEU A 342 17.60 2.67 6.45
C LEU A 342 18.15 1.83 7.59
N ASN A 343 19.42 2.04 7.91
CA ASN A 343 20.04 1.44 9.08
C ASN A 343 19.52 2.13 10.35
N LEU A 344 18.88 1.37 11.23
CA LEU A 344 18.43 1.86 12.53
C LEU A 344 19.57 1.72 13.54
N ASP A 345 20.04 0.48 13.71
CA ASP A 345 21.14 0.10 14.61
C ASP A 345 22.06 -0.89 13.88
N ASP A 346 23.10 -1.38 14.58
CA ASP A 346 24.00 -2.41 14.07
C ASP A 346 23.27 -3.74 13.80
N GLU A 347 22.27 -4.06 14.63
CA GLU A 347 21.48 -5.31 14.52
C GLU A 347 20.28 -5.22 13.57
N LEU A 348 19.78 -4.02 13.23
CA LEU A 348 18.50 -3.86 12.53
C LEU A 348 18.57 -2.93 11.32
N CYS A 349 18.09 -3.42 10.17
CA CYS A 349 17.99 -2.68 8.92
C CYS A 349 16.53 -2.65 8.43
N LEU A 350 16.06 -1.48 8.00
CA LEU A 350 14.76 -1.36 7.32
C LEU A 350 14.97 -1.17 5.81
N CYS A 351 14.18 -1.84 5.00
CA CYS A 351 14.08 -1.61 3.57
C CYS A 351 12.70 -1.04 3.24
N ASP A 352 12.67 0.12 2.59
CA ASP A 352 11.42 0.76 2.16
C ASP A 352 11.12 0.41 0.69
N CYS A 353 9.91 -0.07 0.42
CA CYS A 353 9.35 -0.20 -0.91
C CYS A 353 8.58 1.08 -1.27
N PRO A 354 8.53 1.52 -2.55
CA PRO A 354 7.48 2.44 -2.97
C PRO A 354 6.09 1.87 -2.65
N GLY A 355 5.10 2.75 -2.44
CA GLY A 355 3.72 2.31 -2.24
C GLY A 355 3.20 1.64 -3.49
N LEU A 356 2.76 0.39 -3.37
CA LEU A 356 2.30 -0.42 -4.49
C LEU A 356 0.82 -0.76 -4.29
N VAL A 357 0.00 -0.54 -5.32
CA VAL A 357 -1.39 -0.99 -5.31
C VAL A 357 -1.42 -2.40 -5.89
N PHE A 358 -1.86 -3.36 -5.08
CA PHE A 358 -2.05 -4.75 -5.51
C PHE A 358 -3.43 -4.93 -6.15
N PRO A 359 -3.60 -5.88 -7.09
CA PRO A 359 -4.91 -6.24 -7.60
C PRO A 359 -5.74 -6.90 -6.49
N ASN A 360 -6.91 -6.34 -6.21
CA ASN A 360 -7.88 -6.87 -5.26
C ASN A 360 -9.29 -6.61 -5.80
N PHE A 361 -10.23 -7.52 -5.55
CA PHE A 361 -11.62 -7.31 -5.95
C PHE A 361 -12.26 -6.22 -5.11
N VAL A 362 -13.00 -5.34 -5.77
CA VAL A 362 -13.69 -4.21 -5.15
C VAL A 362 -15.12 -4.17 -5.62
N ASN A 363 -16.02 -3.75 -4.74
CA ASN A 363 -17.44 -3.76 -5.09
C ASN A 363 -17.79 -2.59 -6.01
N ASN A 364 -17.15 -1.44 -5.81
CA ASN A 364 -17.39 -0.25 -6.62
C ASN A 364 -16.20 0.72 -6.54
N LYS A 365 -16.13 1.63 -7.52
CA LYS A 365 -15.11 2.69 -7.58
C LYS A 365 -15.19 3.66 -6.38
N ALA A 366 -16.37 3.85 -5.81
CA ALA A 366 -16.60 4.77 -4.71
C ALA A 366 -15.85 4.36 -3.43
N GLU A 367 -15.84 3.07 -3.13
CA GLU A 367 -15.12 2.45 -2.00
C GLU A 367 -13.63 2.78 -2.08
N MET A 368 -13.05 2.70 -3.28
CA MET A 368 -11.63 2.97 -3.51
C MET A 368 -11.25 4.44 -3.28
N VAL A 369 -12.14 5.37 -3.62
CA VAL A 369 -11.97 6.80 -3.32
C VAL A 369 -12.05 7.05 -1.82
N VAL A 370 -13.07 6.50 -1.15
CA VAL A 370 -13.28 6.66 0.30
C VAL A 370 -12.12 6.09 1.11
N HIS A 371 -11.51 4.99 0.66
CA HIS A 371 -10.36 4.38 1.31
C HIS A 371 -9.00 5.01 0.89
N GLY A 372 -8.99 5.98 -0.01
CA GLY A 372 -7.79 6.72 -0.39
C GLY A 372 -6.80 5.94 -1.29
N ILE A 373 -7.31 4.92 -1.99
CA ILE A 373 -6.58 4.22 -3.07
C ILE A 373 -6.53 5.13 -4.31
N LEU A 374 -7.67 5.72 -4.66
CA LEU A 374 -7.77 6.69 -5.74
C LEU A 374 -7.60 8.13 -5.21
N PRO A 375 -6.93 9.01 -5.96
CA PRO A 375 -6.78 10.41 -5.57
C PRO A 375 -8.12 11.14 -5.64
N ILE A 376 -8.49 11.77 -4.53
CA ILE A 376 -9.73 12.57 -4.43
C ILE A 376 -9.71 13.73 -5.44
N ASP A 377 -8.53 14.30 -5.71
CA ASP A 377 -8.38 15.46 -6.61
C ASP A 377 -8.75 15.15 -8.08
N GLN A 378 -8.78 13.88 -8.48
CA GLN A 378 -9.05 13.45 -9.87
C GLN A 378 -10.47 12.87 -10.04
N MET A 379 -11.31 12.95 -9.00
CA MET A 379 -12.66 12.40 -9.05
C MET A 379 -13.56 13.18 -10.01
N THR A 380 -14.27 12.47 -10.89
CA THR A 380 -15.24 13.06 -11.81
C THR A 380 -16.67 13.02 -11.26
N ASP A 381 -17.05 11.91 -10.61
CA ASP A 381 -18.33 11.74 -9.95
C ASP A 381 -18.16 11.60 -8.43
N HIS A 382 -18.76 12.53 -7.70
CA HIS A 382 -18.70 12.63 -6.24
C HIS A 382 -19.93 12.07 -5.54
N VAL A 383 -21.03 11.81 -6.26
CA VAL A 383 -22.28 11.36 -5.64
C VAL A 383 -22.14 9.96 -5.03
N PRO A 384 -21.55 8.95 -5.71
CA PRO A 384 -21.41 7.61 -5.13
C PRO A 384 -20.55 7.56 -3.86
N PRO A 385 -19.34 8.19 -3.80
CA PRO A 385 -18.57 8.26 -2.55
C PRO A 385 -19.31 8.93 -1.39
N VAL A 386 -20.00 10.04 -1.66
CA VAL A 386 -20.75 10.78 -0.63
C VAL A 386 -21.91 9.94 -0.09
N ASN A 387 -22.64 9.24 -0.96
CA ASN A 387 -23.72 8.34 -0.54
C ASN A 387 -23.20 7.17 0.31
N LEU A 388 -22.04 6.62 -0.05
CA LEU A 388 -21.42 5.51 0.68
C LEU A 388 -20.95 5.95 2.07
N ILE A 389 -20.35 7.14 2.20
CA ILE A 389 -20.01 7.73 3.50
C ILE A 389 -21.28 7.98 4.33
N SER A 390 -22.31 8.58 3.72
CA SER A 390 -23.57 8.88 4.39
C SER A 390 -24.23 7.60 4.92
N PHE A 391 -24.20 6.53 4.14
CA PHE A 391 -24.71 5.22 4.53
C PHE A 391 -23.95 4.68 5.76
N TYR A 392 -22.62 4.67 5.76
CA TYR A 392 -21.84 4.14 6.87
C TYR A 392 -21.99 4.95 8.17
N ILE A 393 -22.04 6.28 8.06
CA ILE A 393 -22.24 7.14 9.23
C ILE A 393 -23.65 6.93 9.80
N LEU A 394 -24.69 7.00 8.97
CA LEU A 394 -26.07 6.87 9.45
C LEU A 394 -26.36 5.50 10.07
N VAL A 395 -25.81 4.41 9.53
CA VAL A 395 -25.92 3.07 10.14
C VAL A 395 -25.20 3.02 11.49
N SER A 396 -24.08 3.74 11.65
CA SER A 396 -23.36 3.80 12.93
C SER A 396 -24.09 4.61 14.01
N PHE A 397 -24.93 5.58 13.60
CA PHE A 397 -25.72 6.42 14.50
C PHE A 397 -27.17 5.98 14.67
N ALA A 398 -27.63 4.96 13.93
CA ALA A 398 -28.99 4.45 14.08
C ALA A 398 -29.13 3.77 15.47
N PRO A 399 -29.99 4.27 16.38
CA PRO A 399 -30.23 3.60 17.64
C PRO A 399 -30.85 2.22 17.37
N VAL A 400 -30.32 1.21 18.05
CA VAL A 400 -30.72 -0.21 18.00
C VAL A 400 -32.24 -0.41 18.24
N GLU A 401 -32.94 0.60 18.76
CA GLU A 401 -34.38 0.54 19.03
C GLU A 401 -35.29 0.62 17.81
N LEU A 402 -34.83 1.11 16.65
CA LEU A 402 -35.69 1.24 15.46
C LEU A 402 -35.88 -0.06 14.65
N CYS A 403 -35.11 -1.11 14.95
CA CYS A 403 -35.22 -2.41 14.26
C CYS A 403 -36.27 -3.38 14.84
N LYS A 404 -37.03 -3.00 15.88
CA LYS A 404 -38.10 -3.84 16.45
C LYS A 404 -39.51 -3.54 15.94
N CYS A 405 -39.67 -2.60 15.01
CA CYS A 405 -40.96 -2.29 14.40
C CYS A 405 -40.86 -2.37 12.87
N LYS A 406 -40.86 -3.58 12.32
CA LYS A 406 -41.49 -3.91 11.03
C LYS A 406 -41.63 -5.41 10.84
#